data_AF-A0A2M7E2I5-F1
#
_entry.id   AF-A0A2M7E2I5-F1
#
_cell.length_a   1.000
_cell.length_b   1.000
_cell.length_c   1.000
_cell.angle_alpha   90.00
_cell.angle_beta   90.00
_cell.angle_gamma   90.00
#
_symmetry.space_group_name_H-M   'P 1'
#
loop_
_entity.id
_entity.type
_entity.pdbx_description
1 polymer ?
#
loop_
_entity_poly.entity_id
_entity_poly.type
_entity_poly.pdbx_seq_one_letter_code
_entity_poly.pdbx_strand_id
1 'polypeptide(L)'
;MLLFSLITDYSIWYIFPCIGIALVYSWFLYRKDNSLDEVPNWLKKIIQVVRFVIVFLLTFFLLSPMFRYLSTNIEKPIIVFAVDNSKSIAMGKDSLFYKNEFENKLNNLISTFKDNYEIYKYSFGDVPKNLDSLKFNDNYTDFSKLFDYIQSTCANKNIGAIVIASDGLYNSGTNPTYLKTGLNCPIYTVTLGDTTVQKDLSIENVINNKVAFLGNTFSIKVNAKCNKFKNENLELIVEHNNSVVAKSVHLINTDDFTNESKRTKLVCSIIKLY
;
A
#
# COMPACT_ATOMS: atom_id res chain seq x y z
N MET A 1 28.65 3.74 -5.07
CA MET A 1 30.06 4.11 -5.37
C MET A 1 30.52 5.02 -4.23
N LEU A 2 31.63 4.69 -3.56
CA LEU A 2 32.09 5.46 -2.40
C LEU A 2 32.86 6.69 -2.89
N LEU A 3 32.32 7.88 -2.65
CA LEU A 3 32.97 9.15 -2.96
C LEU A 3 33.42 9.79 -1.66
N PHE A 4 34.74 9.81 -1.44
CA PHE A 4 35.36 10.58 -0.37
C PHE A 4 35.69 11.97 -0.90
N SER A 5 35.18 13.00 -0.24
CA SER A 5 35.52 14.39 -0.53
C SER A 5 35.92 15.09 0.76
N LEU A 6 37.06 15.79 0.73
CA LEU A 6 37.52 16.65 1.81
C LEU A 6 37.02 18.06 1.50
N ILE A 7 36.20 18.60 2.40
CA ILE A 7 35.63 19.94 2.28
C ILE A 7 36.14 20.75 3.46
N THR A 8 36.60 21.96 3.20
CA THR A 8 36.97 22.94 4.20
C THR A 8 35.94 24.07 4.17
N ASP A 9 35.55 24.60 5.32
CA ASP A 9 34.62 25.75 5.39
C ASP A 9 35.24 27.00 4.72
N TYR A 10 36.57 27.08 4.75
CA TYR A 10 37.35 28.11 4.09
C TYR A 10 37.88 27.63 2.73
N SER A 11 38.29 28.57 1.88
CA SER A 11 38.91 28.25 0.60
C SER A 11 40.14 27.35 0.76
N ILE A 12 40.29 26.34 -0.10
CA ILE A 12 41.40 25.38 -0.05
C ILE A 12 42.78 26.06 -0.15
N TRP A 13 42.84 27.26 -0.72
CA TRP A 13 44.06 28.07 -0.84
C TRP A 13 44.65 28.49 0.51
N TYR A 14 43.89 28.46 1.61
CA TYR A 14 44.41 28.74 2.94
C TYR A 14 45.38 27.67 3.49
N ILE A 15 45.53 26.54 2.80
CA ILE A 15 46.58 25.55 3.13
C ILE A 15 47.98 26.14 2.91
N PHE A 16 48.18 26.97 1.87
CA PHE A 16 49.48 27.60 1.57
C PHE A 16 49.99 28.51 2.71
N PRO A 17 49.20 29.44 3.26
CA PRO A 17 49.64 30.23 4.41
C PRO A 17 49.83 29.37 5.67
N CYS A 18 49.06 28.29 5.90
CA CYS A 18 49.33 27.36 7.02
C CYS A 18 50.72 26.71 6.89
N ILE A 19 51.09 26.24 5.69
CA ILE A 19 52.43 25.72 5.41
C ILE A 19 53.48 26.81 5.62
N GLY A 20 53.23 28.02 5.13
CA GLY A 20 54.13 29.16 5.29
C GLY A 20 54.41 29.50 6.75
N ILE A 21 53.36 29.62 7.58
CA ILE A 21 53.46 29.90 9.01
C ILE A 21 54.25 28.78 9.72
N ALA A 22 53.93 27.52 9.44
CA ALA A 22 54.63 26.39 10.04
C ALA A 22 56.13 26.35 9.65
N LEU A 23 56.46 26.64 8.38
CA LEU A 23 57.85 26.70 7.90
C LEU A 23 58.61 27.86 8.56
N VAL A 24 58.04 29.06 8.59
CA VAL A 24 58.67 30.24 9.20
C VAL A 24 58.90 30.01 10.69
N TYR A 25 57.90 29.50 11.40
CA TYR A 25 58.00 29.21 12.84
C TYR A 25 59.07 28.15 13.13
N SER A 26 59.05 27.02 12.41
CA SER A 26 60.02 25.95 12.61
C SER A 26 61.45 26.38 12.24
N TRP A 27 61.62 27.11 11.13
CA TRP A 27 62.93 27.60 10.73
C TRP A 27 63.49 28.66 11.69
N PHE A 28 62.67 29.62 12.13
CA PHE A 28 63.11 30.68 13.04
C PHE A 28 63.64 30.11 14.36
N LEU A 29 62.96 29.10 14.91
CA LEU A 29 63.30 28.50 16.19
C LEU A 29 64.61 27.69 16.13
N TYR A 30 64.96 27.09 14.99
CA TYR A 30 66.17 26.26 14.82
C TYR A 30 67.33 26.95 14.07
N ARG A 31 67.16 28.20 13.60
CA ARG A 31 68.20 28.92 12.83
C ARG A 31 69.41 29.35 13.67
N LYS A 32 69.22 29.65 14.97
CA LYS A 32 70.26 30.25 15.82
C LYS A 32 70.17 29.77 17.27
N ASP A 33 69.92 28.49 17.45
CA ASP A 33 69.82 27.89 18.78
C ASP A 33 71.18 27.33 19.21
N ASN A 34 71.94 28.14 19.96
CA ASN A 34 73.25 27.79 20.49
C ASN A 34 73.18 26.67 21.56
N SER A 35 71.99 26.36 22.08
CA SER A 35 71.80 25.28 23.07
C SER A 35 71.78 23.88 22.45
N LEU A 36 71.80 23.78 21.11
CA LEU A 36 71.78 22.51 20.40
C LEU A 36 73.14 22.17 19.77
N ASP A 37 74.22 22.91 20.03
CA ASP A 37 75.51 22.70 19.36
C ASP A 37 76.11 21.29 19.55
N GLU A 38 75.79 20.62 20.67
CA GLU A 38 76.22 19.24 20.97
C GLU A 38 75.36 18.16 20.29
N VAL A 39 74.21 18.53 19.69
CA VAL A 39 73.27 17.59 19.06
C VAL A 39 73.66 17.33 17.60
N PRO A 40 73.66 16.06 17.14
CA PRO A 40 74.04 15.75 15.77
C PRO A 40 73.02 16.32 14.76
N ASN A 41 73.53 16.76 13.61
CA ASN A 41 72.75 17.50 12.60
C ASN A 41 71.53 16.73 12.04
N TRP A 42 71.55 15.40 12.04
CA TRP A 42 70.40 14.59 11.59
C TRP A 42 69.24 14.69 12.58
N LEU A 43 69.52 14.69 13.89
CA LEU A 43 68.49 14.78 14.93
C LEU A 43 67.88 16.19 14.97
N LYS A 44 68.70 17.24 14.78
CA LYS A 44 68.22 18.63 14.61
C LYS A 44 67.18 18.74 13.48
N LYS A 45 67.48 18.12 12.32
CA LYS A 45 66.56 18.10 11.17
C LYS A 45 65.27 17.34 11.49
N ILE A 46 65.34 16.20 12.18
CA ILE A 46 64.15 15.44 12.58
C ILE A 46 63.27 16.29 13.50
N ILE A 47 63.84 16.93 14.54
CA ILE A 47 63.08 17.74 15.48
C ILE A 47 62.42 18.94 14.76
N GLN A 48 63.14 19.58 13.83
CA GLN A 48 62.61 20.65 13.00
C GLN A 48 61.42 20.19 12.13
N VAL A 49 61.52 19.02 11.50
CA VAL A 49 60.44 18.42 10.69
C VAL A 49 59.24 18.07 11.56
N VAL A 50 59.45 17.43 12.71
CA VAL A 50 58.38 17.08 13.64
C VAL A 50 57.65 18.33 14.13
N ARG A 51 58.39 19.38 14.51
CA ARG A 51 57.79 20.64 14.96
C ARG A 51 57.05 21.37 13.83
N PHE A 52 57.57 21.32 12.61
CA PHE A 52 56.85 21.78 11.42
C PHE A 52 55.52 21.04 11.24
N VAL A 53 55.52 19.70 11.29
CA VAL A 53 54.32 18.87 11.13
C VAL A 53 53.27 19.20 12.20
N ILE A 54 53.68 19.36 13.45
CA ILE A 54 52.76 19.69 14.55
C ILE A 54 52.11 21.05 14.33
N VAL A 55 52.90 22.09 14.02
CA VAL A 55 52.35 23.45 13.81
C VAL A 55 51.50 23.50 12.54
N PHE A 56 51.89 22.77 11.50
CA PHE A 56 51.07 22.61 10.30
C PHE A 56 49.73 21.94 10.64
N LEU A 57 49.71 20.83 11.38
CA LEU A 57 48.47 20.16 11.76
C LEU A 57 47.57 21.05 12.63
N LEU A 58 48.15 21.80 13.58
CA LEU A 58 47.38 22.74 14.42
C LEU A 58 46.73 23.85 13.58
N THR A 59 47.50 24.47 12.68
CA THR A 59 46.98 25.54 11.80
C THR A 59 46.02 25.00 10.74
N PHE A 60 46.25 23.79 10.23
CA PHE A 60 45.36 23.11 9.30
C PHE A 60 44.03 22.72 9.97
N PHE A 61 44.05 22.22 11.21
CA PHE A 61 42.82 21.92 11.95
C PHE A 61 42.04 23.18 12.33
N LEU A 62 42.69 24.34 12.43
CA LEU A 62 42.03 25.63 12.57
C LEU A 62 41.16 26.00 11.36
N LEU A 63 41.41 25.41 10.19
CA LEU A 63 40.57 25.54 9.00
C LEU A 63 39.32 24.63 9.04
N SER A 64 39.12 23.89 10.14
CA SER A 64 38.00 22.97 10.35
C SER A 64 37.78 22.02 9.17
N PRO A 65 38.76 21.17 8.81
CA PRO A 65 38.58 20.22 7.72
C PRO A 65 37.49 19.21 8.07
N MET A 66 36.48 19.08 7.21
CA MET A 66 35.38 18.13 7.38
C MET A 66 35.50 16.98 6.37
N PHE A 67 35.46 15.75 6.89
CA PHE A 67 35.35 14.56 6.06
C PHE A 67 33.87 14.33 5.72
N ARG A 68 33.50 14.54 4.46
CA ARG A 68 32.14 14.25 3.98
C ARG A 68 32.10 12.87 3.36
N TYR A 69 31.31 11.98 3.97
CA TYR A 69 31.02 10.65 3.46
C TYR A 69 29.64 10.66 2.79
N LEU A 70 29.60 10.40 1.48
CA LEU A 70 28.36 10.23 0.73
C LEU A 70 28.18 8.76 0.37
N SER A 71 27.16 8.12 0.95
CA SER A 71 26.74 6.77 0.59
C SER A 71 25.50 6.84 -0.29
N THR A 72 25.65 6.48 -1.55
CA THR A 72 24.53 6.30 -2.48
C THR A 72 24.11 4.84 -2.50
N ASN A 73 22.93 4.53 -1.99
CA ASN A 73 22.31 3.21 -2.14
C ASN A 73 21.34 3.24 -3.31
N ILE A 74 21.51 2.31 -4.24
CA ILE A 74 20.58 2.11 -5.35
C ILE A 74 19.61 1.01 -4.91
N GLU A 75 18.38 1.40 -4.59
CA GLU A 75 17.32 0.47 -4.20
C GLU A 75 16.49 0.08 -5.43
N LYS A 76 16.14 -1.19 -5.54
CA LYS A 76 15.23 -1.64 -6.59
C LYS A 76 13.82 -1.07 -6.30
N PRO A 77 13.12 -0.55 -7.31
CA PRO A 77 11.74 -0.13 -7.13
C PRO A 77 10.85 -1.33 -6.79
N ILE A 78 9.84 -1.09 -5.94
CA ILE A 78 8.90 -2.11 -5.48
C ILE A 78 7.66 -2.11 -6.38
N ILE A 79 7.24 -3.29 -6.82
CA ILE A 79 5.94 -3.50 -7.45
C ILE A 79 5.06 -4.26 -6.47
N VAL A 80 3.90 -3.68 -6.16
CA VAL A 80 2.89 -4.31 -5.31
C VAL A 80 1.84 -4.98 -6.20
N PHE A 81 1.64 -6.28 -6.05
CA PHE A 81 0.51 -7.01 -6.63
C PHE A 81 -0.52 -7.27 -5.54
N ALA A 82 -1.69 -6.64 -5.64
CA ALA A 82 -2.81 -6.83 -4.76
C ALA A 82 -3.91 -7.62 -5.49
N VAL A 83 -4.31 -8.75 -4.93
CA VAL A 83 -5.34 -9.62 -5.51
C VAL A 83 -6.52 -9.70 -4.57
N ASP A 84 -7.69 -9.44 -5.11
CA ASP A 84 -8.94 -9.57 -4.38
C ASP A 84 -9.25 -11.06 -4.15
N ASN A 85 -9.54 -11.42 -2.91
CA ASN A 85 -9.81 -12.76 -2.43
C ASN A 85 -11.27 -12.91 -1.94
N SER A 86 -12.16 -12.03 -2.42
CA SER A 86 -13.59 -12.09 -2.18
C SER A 86 -14.27 -13.25 -2.91
N LYS A 87 -15.43 -13.66 -2.39
CA LYS A 87 -16.27 -14.71 -2.96
C LYS A 87 -16.83 -14.37 -4.35
N SER A 88 -17.01 -13.09 -4.67
CA SER A 88 -17.64 -12.66 -5.94
C SER A 88 -16.83 -13.13 -7.16
N ILE A 89 -15.50 -13.15 -7.06
CA ILE A 89 -14.60 -13.62 -8.12
C ILE A 89 -14.83 -15.11 -8.44
N ALA A 90 -15.01 -15.94 -7.40
CA ALA A 90 -15.21 -17.37 -7.56
C ALA A 90 -16.69 -17.79 -7.75
N MET A 91 -17.63 -16.84 -7.78
CA MET A 91 -19.05 -17.11 -8.02
C MET A 91 -19.44 -17.07 -9.51
N GLY A 92 -18.54 -16.61 -10.39
CA GLY A 92 -18.78 -16.57 -11.83
C GLY A 92 -18.68 -17.92 -12.54
N LYS A 93 -19.02 -17.94 -13.84
CA LYS A 93 -18.89 -19.12 -14.71
C LYS A 93 -17.45 -19.65 -14.77
N ASP A 94 -16.48 -18.75 -14.65
CA ASP A 94 -15.04 -19.05 -14.66
C ASP A 94 -14.49 -19.45 -13.28
N SER A 95 -15.33 -19.83 -12.34
CA SER A 95 -14.92 -20.23 -10.97
C SER A 95 -13.83 -21.31 -10.95
N LEU A 96 -13.84 -22.25 -11.91
CA LEU A 96 -12.80 -23.28 -12.06
C LEU A 96 -11.46 -22.69 -12.48
N PHE A 97 -11.46 -21.69 -13.36
CA PHE A 97 -10.24 -21.00 -13.78
C PHE A 97 -9.59 -20.27 -12.60
N TYR A 98 -10.37 -19.52 -11.83
CA TYR A 98 -9.85 -18.78 -10.67
C TYR A 98 -9.30 -19.72 -9.60
N LYS A 99 -9.98 -20.85 -9.33
CA LYS A 99 -9.54 -21.81 -8.31
C LYS A 99 -8.32 -22.65 -8.69
N ASN A 100 -8.13 -22.96 -9.98
CA ASN A 100 -7.14 -23.95 -10.40
C ASN A 100 -5.97 -23.39 -11.22
N GLU A 101 -6.20 -22.36 -12.04
CA GLU A 101 -5.20 -21.87 -13.00
C GLU A 101 -4.67 -20.46 -12.67
N PHE A 102 -5.53 -19.60 -12.14
CA PHE A 102 -5.22 -18.17 -11.99
C PHE A 102 -3.98 -17.92 -11.13
N GLU A 103 -3.88 -18.60 -9.98
CA GLU A 103 -2.71 -18.45 -9.09
C GLU A 103 -1.39 -18.83 -9.78
N ASN A 104 -1.41 -19.89 -10.59
CA ASN A 104 -0.24 -20.31 -11.36
C ASN A 104 0.12 -19.28 -12.45
N LYS A 105 -0.87 -18.77 -13.18
CA LYS A 105 -0.64 -17.71 -14.19
C LYS A 105 -0.11 -16.43 -13.55
N LEU A 106 -0.63 -16.04 -12.40
CA LEU A 106 -0.17 -14.88 -11.64
C LEU A 106 1.28 -15.07 -11.17
N ASN A 107 1.63 -16.22 -10.61
CA ASN A 107 3.00 -16.50 -10.17
C ASN A 107 3.99 -16.53 -11.34
N ASN A 108 3.57 -17.01 -12.52
CA ASN A 108 4.36 -16.96 -13.75
C ASN A 108 4.53 -15.53 -14.28
N LEU A 109 3.50 -14.69 -14.21
CA LEU A 109 3.62 -13.28 -14.56
C LEU A 109 4.62 -12.59 -13.61
N ILE A 110 4.47 -12.81 -12.30
CA ILE A 110 5.31 -12.22 -11.27
C ILE A 110 6.77 -12.61 -11.42
N SER A 111 7.07 -13.85 -11.81
CA SER A 111 8.46 -14.30 -12.00
C SER A 111 9.18 -13.51 -13.10
N THR A 112 8.49 -13.01 -14.13
CA THR A 112 9.09 -12.19 -15.19
C THR A 112 9.63 -10.83 -14.72
N PHE A 113 9.18 -10.34 -13.55
CA PHE A 113 9.59 -9.03 -13.01
C PHE A 113 10.65 -9.12 -11.91
N LYS A 114 10.96 -10.32 -11.40
CA LYS A 114 11.81 -10.50 -10.19
C LYS A 114 13.25 -10.02 -10.36
N ASP A 115 13.78 -10.00 -11.58
CA ASP A 115 15.17 -9.61 -11.81
C ASP A 115 15.37 -8.10 -11.62
N ASN A 116 14.39 -7.31 -12.07
CA ASN A 116 14.46 -5.85 -12.12
C ASN A 116 13.78 -5.18 -10.92
N TYR A 117 12.82 -5.84 -10.28
CA TYR A 117 11.95 -5.25 -9.25
C TYR A 117 11.89 -6.12 -7.99
N GLU A 118 11.71 -5.48 -6.84
CA GLU A 118 11.28 -6.16 -5.62
C GLU A 118 9.76 -6.30 -5.65
N ILE A 119 9.22 -7.49 -5.37
CA ILE A 119 7.79 -7.77 -5.57
C ILE A 119 7.11 -8.10 -4.26
N TYR A 120 6.11 -7.30 -3.90
CA TYR A 120 5.23 -7.57 -2.77
C TYR A 120 3.90 -8.08 -3.27
N LYS A 121 3.45 -9.21 -2.69
CA LYS A 121 2.20 -9.86 -3.08
C LYS A 121 1.25 -9.79 -1.90
N TYR A 122 0.08 -9.21 -2.12
CA TYR A 122 -0.97 -9.06 -1.13
C TYR A 122 -2.27 -9.67 -1.62
N SER A 123 -3.02 -10.24 -0.69
CA SER A 123 -4.44 -10.54 -0.85
C SER A 123 -5.25 -9.53 -0.05
N PHE A 124 -6.42 -9.15 -0.54
CA PHE A 124 -7.34 -8.29 0.18
C PHE A 124 -8.80 -8.72 -0.01
N GLY A 125 -9.65 -8.24 0.86
CA GLY A 125 -11.03 -8.70 1.02
C GLY A 125 -11.53 -8.21 2.38
N ASP A 126 -11.75 -9.14 3.31
CA ASP A 126 -12.10 -8.82 4.71
C ASP A 126 -10.96 -8.07 5.42
N VAL A 127 -9.73 -8.60 5.29
CA VAL A 127 -8.50 -8.07 5.87
C VAL A 127 -7.33 -8.25 4.88
N PRO A 128 -6.61 -7.18 4.54
CA PRO A 128 -5.40 -7.27 3.71
C PRO A 128 -4.28 -8.05 4.41
N LYS A 129 -3.57 -8.89 3.65
CA LYS A 129 -2.45 -9.72 4.16
C LYS A 129 -1.51 -10.12 3.03
N ASN A 130 -0.36 -10.68 3.38
CA ASN A 130 0.55 -11.29 2.41
C ASN A 130 -0.13 -12.43 1.64
N LEU A 131 0.16 -12.51 0.34
CA LEU A 131 -0.45 -13.50 -0.55
C LEU A 131 0.33 -14.82 -0.51
N ASP A 132 -0.18 -15.75 0.30
CA ASP A 132 0.32 -17.13 0.36
C ASP A 132 -0.47 -18.09 -0.55
N SER A 133 -1.80 -17.95 -0.58
CA SER A 133 -2.70 -18.74 -1.43
C SER A 133 -4.01 -17.99 -1.68
N LEU A 134 -4.68 -18.29 -2.81
CA LEU A 134 -5.99 -17.72 -3.14
C LEU A 134 -7.11 -18.72 -2.85
N LYS A 135 -8.08 -18.31 -2.03
CA LYS A 135 -9.23 -19.14 -1.63
C LYS A 135 -10.58 -18.57 -2.04
N PHE A 136 -10.65 -17.28 -2.35
CA PHE A 136 -11.86 -16.57 -2.76
C PHE A 136 -13.03 -16.79 -1.79
N ASN A 137 -12.76 -16.62 -0.51
CA ASN A 137 -13.68 -16.94 0.58
C ASN A 137 -14.00 -15.75 1.48
N ASP A 138 -13.45 -14.57 1.18
CA ASP A 138 -13.74 -13.35 1.93
C ASP A 138 -15.13 -12.81 1.53
N ASN A 139 -15.87 -12.27 2.49
CA ASN A 139 -17.24 -11.78 2.26
C ASN A 139 -17.26 -10.33 1.79
N TYR A 140 -16.20 -9.59 2.12
CA TYR A 140 -16.08 -8.18 1.84
C TYR A 140 -14.95 -7.91 0.87
N THR A 141 -15.08 -6.80 0.15
CA THR A 141 -14.02 -6.19 -0.65
C THR A 141 -13.88 -4.75 -0.18
N ASP A 142 -12.76 -4.45 0.46
CA ASP A 142 -12.46 -3.13 1.04
C ASP A 142 -11.15 -2.57 0.50
N PHE A 143 -11.26 -1.69 -0.50
CA PHE A 143 -10.11 -1.02 -1.09
C PHE A 143 -9.48 0.00 -0.14
N SER A 144 -10.23 0.55 0.83
CA SER A 144 -9.68 1.53 1.78
C SER A 144 -8.64 0.85 2.66
N LYS A 145 -9.01 -0.30 3.25
CA LYS A 145 -8.09 -1.11 4.04
C LYS A 145 -6.87 -1.56 3.24
N LEU A 146 -7.04 -1.93 1.97
CA LEU A 146 -5.92 -2.30 1.10
C LEU A 146 -4.90 -1.14 1.00
N PHE A 147 -5.35 0.07 0.71
CA PHE A 147 -4.45 1.22 0.59
C PHE A 147 -3.80 1.59 1.92
N ASP A 148 -4.54 1.54 3.03
CA ASP A 148 -3.98 1.77 4.37
C ASP A 148 -2.90 0.72 4.71
N TYR A 149 -3.14 -0.53 4.34
CA TYR A 149 -2.16 -1.61 4.53
C TYR A 149 -0.91 -1.43 3.67
N ILE A 150 -1.06 -1.03 2.40
CA ILE A 150 0.08 -0.73 1.53
C ILE A 150 0.87 0.46 2.08
N GLN A 151 0.19 1.52 2.50
CA GLN A 151 0.83 2.73 3.03
C GLN A 151 1.61 2.43 4.31
N SER A 152 1.05 1.62 5.22
CA SER A 152 1.73 1.24 6.46
C SER A 152 2.90 0.28 6.23
N THR A 153 2.77 -0.70 5.33
CA THR A 153 3.81 -1.72 5.08
C THR A 153 4.94 -1.22 4.17
N CYS A 154 4.62 -0.30 3.26
CA CYS A 154 5.55 0.27 2.29
C CYS A 154 5.93 1.72 2.62
N ALA A 155 5.73 2.16 3.86
CA ALA A 155 6.12 3.49 4.31
C ALA A 155 7.62 3.74 4.03
N ASN A 156 7.94 4.88 3.43
CA ASN A 156 9.30 5.28 3.03
C ASN A 156 10.00 4.34 2.03
N LYS A 157 9.29 3.43 1.37
CA LYS A 157 9.85 2.60 0.30
C LYS A 157 9.55 3.20 -1.06
N ASN A 158 10.45 2.96 -2.01
CA ASN A 158 10.28 3.41 -3.40
C ASN A 158 9.30 2.49 -4.15
N ILE A 159 8.01 2.78 -4.05
CA ILE A 159 6.96 2.05 -4.79
C ILE A 159 6.93 2.53 -6.23
N GLY A 160 7.32 1.66 -7.16
CA GLY A 160 7.31 1.94 -8.59
C GLY A 160 5.92 1.79 -9.23
N ALA A 161 5.12 0.83 -8.78
CA ALA A 161 3.76 0.60 -9.28
C ALA A 161 2.93 -0.27 -8.32
N ILE A 162 1.61 -0.11 -8.40
CA ILE A 162 0.65 -1.00 -7.74
C ILE A 162 -0.23 -1.62 -8.82
N VAL A 163 -0.33 -2.94 -8.84
CA VAL A 163 -1.21 -3.72 -9.72
C VAL A 163 -2.31 -4.33 -8.88
N ILE A 164 -3.56 -3.97 -9.14
CA ILE A 164 -4.74 -4.45 -8.41
C ILE A 164 -5.54 -5.36 -9.32
N ALA A 165 -5.78 -6.59 -8.91
CA ALA A 165 -6.62 -7.55 -9.62
C ALA A 165 -7.93 -7.77 -8.82
N SER A 166 -9.06 -7.31 -9.36
CA SER A 166 -10.38 -7.40 -8.72
C SER A 166 -11.50 -7.32 -9.77
N ASP A 167 -12.69 -7.78 -9.44
CA ASP A 167 -13.91 -7.57 -10.23
C ASP A 167 -14.47 -6.13 -10.09
N GLY A 168 -13.86 -5.31 -9.25
CA GLY A 168 -14.22 -3.91 -9.04
C GLY A 168 -15.44 -3.72 -8.14
N LEU A 169 -16.04 -4.79 -7.64
CA LEU A 169 -17.15 -4.72 -6.71
C LEU A 169 -16.61 -4.47 -5.29
N TYR A 170 -17.00 -3.35 -4.70
CA TYR A 170 -16.73 -3.06 -3.29
C TYR A 170 -18.03 -3.05 -2.50
N ASN A 171 -17.98 -3.57 -1.27
CA ASN A 171 -19.12 -3.60 -0.36
C ASN A 171 -18.76 -3.17 1.07
N SER A 172 -17.50 -2.77 1.29
CA SER A 172 -17.00 -2.20 2.54
C SER A 172 -16.04 -1.05 2.24
N GLY A 173 -15.93 -0.12 3.19
CA GLY A 173 -15.04 1.03 3.10
C GLY A 173 -15.56 2.14 2.18
N THR A 174 -14.65 3.04 1.83
CA THR A 174 -14.92 4.20 0.98
C THR A 174 -14.93 3.80 -0.48
N ASN A 175 -15.74 4.50 -1.29
CA ASN A 175 -15.75 4.31 -2.74
C ASN A 175 -14.33 4.55 -3.34
N PRO A 176 -13.76 3.57 -4.07
CA PRO A 176 -12.43 3.65 -4.69
C PRO A 176 -12.20 4.86 -5.58
N THR A 177 -13.23 5.38 -6.25
CA THR A 177 -13.12 6.56 -7.12
C THR A 177 -12.74 7.83 -6.35
N TYR A 178 -13.08 7.91 -5.07
CA TYR A 178 -12.81 9.07 -4.23
C TYR A 178 -11.69 8.82 -3.20
N LEU A 179 -11.08 7.63 -3.22
CA LEU A 179 -10.02 7.26 -2.30
C LEU A 179 -8.75 8.06 -2.60
N LYS A 180 -8.32 8.87 -1.63
CA LYS A 180 -7.00 9.49 -1.65
C LYS A 180 -6.01 8.47 -1.09
N THR A 181 -5.31 7.78 -1.97
CA THR A 181 -4.36 6.72 -1.57
C THR A 181 -3.14 7.28 -0.83
N GLY A 182 -2.79 8.55 -1.06
CA GLY A 182 -1.57 9.14 -0.50
C GLY A 182 -0.28 8.51 -1.04
N LEU A 183 -0.38 7.73 -2.12
CA LEU A 183 0.73 7.00 -2.74
C LEU A 183 1.15 7.72 -4.03
N ASN A 184 2.42 8.11 -4.13
CA ASN A 184 2.99 8.75 -5.32
C ASN A 184 3.47 7.70 -6.34
N CYS A 185 2.59 6.81 -6.79
CA CYS A 185 2.93 5.78 -7.78
C CYS A 185 1.74 5.48 -8.70
N PRO A 186 1.98 5.00 -9.93
CA PRO A 186 0.92 4.57 -10.83
C PRO A 186 0.20 3.33 -10.29
N ILE A 187 -1.13 3.31 -10.45
CA ILE A 187 -2.00 2.19 -10.09
C ILE A 187 -2.56 1.59 -11.39
N TYR A 188 -2.30 0.32 -11.62
CA TYR A 188 -2.79 -0.47 -12.73
C TYR A 188 -3.87 -1.42 -12.23
N THR A 189 -5.03 -1.42 -12.89
CA THR A 189 -6.14 -2.30 -12.52
C THR A 189 -6.31 -3.40 -13.55
N VAL A 190 -6.38 -4.64 -13.08
CA VAL A 190 -6.72 -5.83 -13.87
C VAL A 190 -8.11 -6.27 -13.46
N THR A 191 -9.06 -6.16 -14.37
CA THR A 191 -10.44 -6.56 -14.12
C THR A 191 -10.54 -8.08 -14.14
N LEU A 192 -11.03 -8.66 -13.05
CA LEU A 192 -11.35 -10.08 -12.93
C LEU A 192 -12.86 -10.27 -13.12
N GLY A 193 -13.26 -11.32 -13.81
CA GLY A 193 -14.67 -11.67 -13.99
C GLY A 193 -15.16 -11.57 -15.43
N ASP A 194 -16.40 -12.00 -15.60
CA ASP A 194 -17.11 -12.01 -16.88
C ASP A 194 -18.07 -10.80 -16.91
N THR A 195 -18.15 -10.13 -18.06
CA THR A 195 -19.07 -9.00 -18.29
C THR A 195 -20.54 -9.41 -18.36
N THR A 196 -20.86 -10.69 -18.18
CA THR A 196 -22.24 -11.18 -18.22
C THR A 196 -23.04 -10.73 -17.00
N VAL A 197 -24.08 -9.92 -17.25
CA VAL A 197 -25.02 -9.46 -16.22
C VAL A 197 -25.81 -10.65 -15.66
N GLN A 198 -25.67 -10.93 -14.37
CA GLN A 198 -26.42 -11.98 -13.68
C GLN A 198 -27.78 -11.49 -13.17
N LYS A 199 -28.72 -12.43 -13.03
CA LYS A 199 -29.98 -12.17 -12.32
C LYS A 199 -29.68 -12.05 -10.82
N ASP A 200 -30.09 -10.96 -10.21
CA ASP A 200 -29.81 -10.70 -8.79
C ASP A 200 -31.03 -10.16 -8.03
N LEU A 201 -31.24 -10.68 -6.83
CA LEU A 201 -32.37 -10.37 -5.94
C LEU A 201 -31.82 -10.10 -4.54
N SER A 202 -32.07 -8.90 -4.03
CA SER A 202 -31.66 -8.51 -2.67
C SER A 202 -32.81 -7.90 -1.89
N ILE A 203 -32.85 -8.14 -0.58
CA ILE A 203 -33.76 -7.47 0.35
C ILE A 203 -33.07 -6.21 0.85
N GLU A 204 -33.58 -5.03 0.49
CA GLU A 204 -33.01 -3.76 0.93
C GLU A 204 -33.43 -3.40 2.35
N ASN A 205 -34.70 -3.62 2.68
CA ASN A 205 -35.25 -3.27 3.99
C ASN A 205 -36.53 -4.05 4.29
N VAL A 206 -36.76 -4.35 5.56
CA VAL A 206 -37.99 -4.92 6.09
C VAL A 206 -38.59 -3.94 7.09
N ILE A 207 -39.78 -3.44 6.79
CA ILE A 207 -40.54 -2.53 7.64
C ILE A 207 -41.67 -3.32 8.29
N ASN A 208 -41.61 -3.42 9.61
CA ASN A 208 -42.60 -4.11 10.43
C ASN A 208 -42.91 -3.30 11.71
N ASN A 209 -44.00 -3.66 12.38
CA ASN A 209 -44.27 -3.16 13.72
C ASN A 209 -43.38 -3.90 14.73
N LYS A 210 -42.68 -3.17 15.59
CA LYS A 210 -41.80 -3.74 16.64
C LYS A 210 -42.56 -4.46 17.75
N VAL A 211 -43.82 -4.08 17.98
CA VAL A 211 -44.70 -4.65 19.00
C VAL A 211 -46.01 -5.03 18.32
N ALA A 212 -46.44 -6.26 18.53
CA ALA A 212 -47.73 -6.78 18.12
C ALA A 212 -48.37 -7.53 19.29
N PHE A 213 -49.66 -7.30 19.52
CA PHE A 213 -50.40 -8.00 20.57
C PHE A 213 -50.89 -9.35 20.05
N LEU A 214 -50.91 -10.34 20.92
CA LEU A 214 -51.44 -11.67 20.63
C LEU A 214 -52.87 -11.54 20.06
N GLY A 215 -53.13 -12.19 18.92
CA GLY A 215 -54.43 -12.14 18.23
C GLY A 215 -54.63 -10.97 17.25
N ASN A 216 -53.75 -9.95 17.24
CA ASN A 216 -53.81 -8.87 16.26
C ASN A 216 -53.06 -9.23 14.97
N THR A 217 -53.58 -8.74 13.84
CA THR A 217 -52.90 -8.79 12.55
C THR A 217 -52.04 -7.55 12.35
N PHE A 218 -50.89 -7.71 11.70
CA PHE A 218 -50.05 -6.60 11.26
C PHE A 218 -49.46 -6.87 9.88
N SER A 219 -48.98 -5.82 9.22
CA SER A 219 -48.36 -5.89 7.90
C SER A 219 -46.84 -5.87 8.00
N ILE A 220 -46.17 -6.68 7.18
CA ILE A 220 -44.74 -6.56 6.93
C ILE A 220 -44.56 -6.07 5.49
N LYS A 221 -43.77 -5.01 5.32
CA LYS A 221 -43.38 -4.49 4.01
C LYS A 221 -41.93 -4.85 3.75
N VAL A 222 -41.67 -5.62 2.71
CA VAL A 222 -40.33 -5.99 2.29
C VAL A 222 -40.01 -5.20 1.03
N ASN A 223 -38.99 -4.36 1.09
CA ASN A 223 -38.45 -3.72 -0.09
C ASN A 223 -37.38 -4.64 -0.66
N ALA A 224 -37.62 -5.16 -1.86
CA ALA A 224 -36.67 -5.98 -2.59
C ALA A 224 -36.20 -5.25 -3.84
N LYS A 225 -34.91 -5.37 -4.14
CA LYS A 225 -34.29 -4.90 -5.36
C LYS A 225 -34.05 -6.12 -6.26
N CYS A 226 -34.58 -6.06 -7.47
CA CYS A 226 -34.56 -7.16 -8.42
C CYS A 226 -33.91 -6.68 -9.72
N ASN A 227 -32.89 -7.39 -10.20
CA ASN A 227 -32.23 -7.13 -11.46
C ASN A 227 -32.49 -8.27 -12.44
N LYS A 228 -33.07 -7.97 -13.61
CA LYS A 228 -33.37 -8.95 -14.68
C LYS A 228 -34.37 -10.06 -14.32
N PHE A 229 -35.37 -9.72 -13.50
CA PHE A 229 -36.47 -10.61 -13.11
C PHE A 229 -37.80 -10.33 -13.86
N LYS A 230 -37.77 -9.61 -15.00
CA LYS A 230 -39.02 -9.29 -15.73
C LYS A 230 -39.76 -10.56 -16.14
N ASN A 231 -41.07 -10.54 -15.91
CA ASN A 231 -42.01 -11.63 -16.16
C ASN A 231 -41.75 -12.89 -15.31
N GLU A 232 -40.96 -12.77 -14.24
CA GLU A 232 -40.79 -13.85 -13.27
C GLU A 232 -41.69 -13.63 -12.06
N ASN A 233 -42.17 -14.74 -11.50
CA ASN A 233 -42.93 -14.78 -10.26
C ASN A 233 -41.97 -14.93 -9.09
N LEU A 234 -41.92 -13.95 -8.20
CA LEU A 234 -41.21 -14.07 -6.93
C LEU A 234 -42.19 -14.46 -5.82
N GLU A 235 -41.83 -15.50 -5.06
CA GLU A 235 -42.54 -15.90 -3.85
C GLU A 235 -41.83 -15.27 -2.63
N LEU A 236 -42.54 -14.41 -1.90
CA LEU A 236 -42.13 -13.93 -0.60
C LEU A 236 -42.67 -14.88 0.47
N ILE A 237 -41.78 -15.47 1.26
CA ILE A 237 -42.14 -16.35 2.38
C ILE A 237 -41.70 -15.67 3.67
N VAL A 238 -42.63 -15.56 4.63
CA VAL A 238 -42.34 -15.10 6.00
C VAL A 238 -42.48 -16.29 6.94
N GLU A 239 -41.44 -16.56 7.72
CA GLU A 239 -41.39 -17.66 8.68
C GLU A 239 -41.22 -17.15 10.11
N HIS A 240 -41.85 -17.84 11.06
CA HIS A 240 -41.71 -17.62 12.50
C HIS A 240 -41.57 -18.98 13.19
N ASN A 241 -40.49 -19.18 13.97
CA ASN A 241 -40.18 -20.45 14.64
C ASN A 241 -40.25 -21.68 13.69
N ASN A 242 -39.59 -21.58 12.53
CA ASN A 242 -39.60 -22.59 11.46
C ASN A 242 -40.99 -22.96 10.89
N SER A 243 -42.01 -22.12 11.14
CA SER A 243 -43.35 -22.27 10.58
C SER A 243 -43.64 -21.10 9.65
N VAL A 244 -44.13 -21.40 8.44
CA VAL A 244 -44.53 -20.38 7.47
C VAL A 244 -45.77 -19.64 7.98
N VAL A 245 -45.66 -18.34 8.18
CA VAL A 245 -46.73 -17.47 8.69
C VAL A 245 -47.40 -16.62 7.60
N ALA A 246 -46.72 -16.37 6.48
CA ALA A 246 -47.32 -15.75 5.31
C ALA A 246 -46.58 -16.09 4.02
N LYS A 247 -47.32 -16.13 2.92
CA LYS A 247 -46.82 -16.29 1.55
C LYS A 247 -47.49 -15.28 0.63
N SER A 248 -46.73 -14.63 -0.24
CA SER A 248 -47.28 -13.82 -1.33
C SER A 248 -46.47 -14.00 -2.61
N VAL A 249 -47.15 -14.11 -3.75
CA VAL A 249 -46.52 -14.20 -5.06
C VAL A 249 -46.67 -12.86 -5.77
N HIS A 250 -45.57 -12.35 -6.31
CA HIS A 250 -45.53 -11.08 -7.02
C HIS A 250 -44.90 -11.28 -8.41
N LEU A 251 -45.64 -10.90 -9.45
CA LEU A 251 -45.14 -10.84 -10.82
C LEU A 251 -44.36 -9.54 -11.02
N ILE A 252 -43.12 -9.63 -11.50
CA ILE A 252 -42.31 -8.45 -11.79
C ILE A 252 -42.59 -7.99 -13.22
N ASN A 253 -43.36 -6.90 -13.35
CA ASN A 253 -43.81 -6.39 -14.64
C ASN A 253 -42.86 -5.38 -15.31
N THR A 254 -41.77 -4.96 -14.66
CA THR A 254 -40.91 -3.89 -15.16
C THR A 254 -39.49 -4.37 -15.45
N ASP A 255 -39.08 -4.26 -16.71
CA ASP A 255 -37.67 -4.11 -17.10
C ASP A 255 -37.46 -2.61 -17.31
N ASP A 256 -36.64 -1.96 -16.51
CA ASP A 256 -36.09 -0.65 -16.89
C ASP A 256 -34.58 -0.76 -17.02
N PHE A 257 -34.12 -0.55 -18.25
CA PHE A 257 -32.74 -0.55 -18.72
C PHE A 257 -32.03 0.78 -18.44
N THR A 258 -32.42 1.49 -17.39
CA THR A 258 -31.76 2.73 -16.98
C THR A 258 -31.17 2.53 -15.59
N ASN A 259 -29.92 2.96 -15.44
CA ASN A 259 -28.97 2.88 -14.32
C ASN A 259 -29.45 3.26 -12.90
N GLU A 260 -30.68 2.93 -12.53
CA GLU A 260 -31.21 3.13 -11.19
C GLU A 260 -31.88 1.85 -10.73
N SER A 261 -31.33 1.26 -9.69
CA SER A 261 -32.01 0.19 -8.98
C SER A 261 -33.39 0.64 -8.53
N LYS A 262 -34.44 0.11 -9.15
CA LYS A 262 -35.81 0.36 -8.70
C LYS A 262 -36.13 -0.56 -7.53
N ARG A 263 -36.61 0.09 -6.46
CA ARG A 263 -37.17 -0.56 -5.27
C ARG A 263 -38.53 -1.14 -5.64
N THR A 264 -38.63 -2.46 -5.68
CA THR A 264 -39.93 -3.12 -5.76
C THR A 264 -40.45 -3.32 -4.35
N LYS A 265 -41.59 -2.71 -4.05
CA LYS A 265 -42.24 -2.85 -2.75
C LYS A 265 -43.06 -4.13 -2.75
N LEU A 266 -42.53 -5.19 -2.17
CA LEU A 266 -43.27 -6.42 -1.91
C LEU A 266 -44.05 -6.22 -0.61
N VAL A 267 -45.34 -5.93 -0.72
CA VAL A 267 -46.22 -5.73 0.43
C VAL A 267 -46.86 -7.07 0.76
N CYS A 268 -46.53 -7.63 1.93
CA CYS A 268 -47.29 -8.72 2.51
C CYS A 268 -48.29 -8.12 3.49
N SER A 269 -49.51 -7.89 3.00
CA SER A 269 -50.64 -7.52 3.84
C SER A 269 -51.21 -8.79 4.45
N ILE A 270 -51.09 -8.89 5.78
CA ILE A 270 -51.76 -9.83 6.70
C ILE A 270 -50.85 -10.99 7.17
N ILE A 271 -50.21 -10.79 8.32
CA ILE A 271 -49.70 -11.86 9.18
C ILE A 271 -50.57 -11.87 10.44
N LYS A 272 -51.16 -13.03 10.75
CA LYS A 272 -51.91 -13.27 11.99
C LYS A 272 -51.01 -14.14 12.87
N LEU A 273 -50.53 -13.58 13.98
CA LEU A 273 -49.83 -14.36 15.00
C LEU A 273 -50.88 -15.12 15.82
N TYR A 274 -50.77 -16.44 15.81
CA TYR A 274 -51.49 -17.32 16.75
C TYR A 274 -50.68 -17.45 18.04
#